data_AF-A0A6N7W991-F1
#
_entry.id   AF-A0A6N7W991-F1
#
_cell.length_a   1.000
_cell.length_b   1.000
_cell.length_c   1.000
_cell.angle_alpha   90.00
_cell.angle_beta   90.00
_cell.angle_gamma   90.00
#
_symmetry.space_group_name_H-M   'P 1'
#
loop_
_entity.id
_entity.type
_entity.pdbx_description
1 polymer ?
#
loop_
_entity_poly.entity_id
_entity_poly.type
_entity_poly.pdbx_seq_one_letter_code
_entity_poly.pdbx_strand_id
1 'polypeptide(L)'
;MSMGKTIGELMEEMRIKAGAQNYKGHDYLDLARFDENTRHMIIFDVLTHDSPVGFMGDRMRMFLSDTGYQKALENQEHGNIKILSHAKVIRGDLFYDRKDQVR
;
A
#
# COMPACT_ATOMS: atom_id res chain seq x y z
N MET A 1 -20.65 8.63 -28.27
CA MET A 1 -19.28 8.25 -28.69
C MET A 1 -18.71 7.38 -27.59
N SER A 2 -18.29 6.16 -27.91
CA SER A 2 -17.55 5.32 -26.95
C SER A 2 -16.19 5.98 -26.77
N MET A 3 -15.96 6.64 -25.63
CA MET A 3 -14.61 7.08 -25.27
C MET A 3 -13.80 5.81 -25.07
N GLY A 4 -12.89 5.52 -25.99
CA GLY A 4 -11.97 4.40 -25.85
C GLY A 4 -11.19 4.53 -24.54
N LYS A 5 -10.81 3.39 -23.95
CA LYS A 5 -9.99 3.36 -22.74
C LYS A 5 -8.69 4.15 -22.96
N THR A 6 -8.30 4.91 -21.95
CA THR A 6 -7.00 5.55 -21.89
C THR A 6 -5.88 4.50 -21.82
N ILE A 7 -4.65 4.90 -22.14
CA ILE A 7 -3.47 4.03 -22.00
C ILE A 7 -3.32 3.55 -20.55
N GLY A 8 -3.63 4.40 -19.56
CA GLY A 8 -3.59 4.03 -18.14
C GLY A 8 -4.58 2.93 -17.78
N GLU A 9 -5.82 3.02 -18.26
CA GLU A 9 -6.85 2.00 -18.04
C GLU A 9 -6.47 0.67 -18.71
N LEU A 10 -5.91 0.72 -19.93
CA LEU A 10 -5.43 -0.48 -20.62
C LEU A 10 -4.26 -1.14 -19.88
N MET A 11 -3.31 -0.35 -19.35
CA MET A 11 -2.20 -0.86 -18.56
C MET A 11 -2.66 -1.53 -17.27
N GLU A 12 -3.60 -0.91 -16.54
CA GLU A 12 -4.11 -1.50 -15.30
C GLU A 12 -4.88 -2.80 -15.57
N GLU A 13 -5.68 -2.85 -16.64
CA GLU A 13 -6.34 -4.09 -17.03
C GLU A 13 -5.37 -5.23 -17.36
N MET A 14 -4.28 -4.92 -18.08
CA MET A 14 -3.24 -5.91 -18.39
C MET A 14 -2.54 -6.39 -17.13
N ARG A 15 -2.31 -5.51 -16.16
CA ARG A 15 -1.69 -5.88 -14.91
C ARG A 15 -2.60 -6.75 -14.03
N ILE A 16 -3.88 -6.42 -13.92
CA ILE A 16 -4.87 -7.24 -13.21
C ILE A 16 -4.96 -8.63 -13.88
N LYS A 17 -4.99 -8.69 -15.22
CA LYS A 17 -4.96 -9.97 -15.96
C LYS A 17 -3.69 -10.78 -15.74
N ALA A 18 -2.55 -10.13 -15.49
CA ALA A 18 -1.30 -10.77 -15.11
C ALA A 18 -1.28 -11.26 -13.65
N GLY A 19 -2.40 -11.12 -12.92
CA GLY A 19 -2.55 -11.61 -11.56
C GLY A 19 -1.99 -10.67 -10.50
N ALA A 20 -1.71 -9.41 -10.84
CA ALA A 20 -1.20 -8.48 -9.87
C ALA A 20 -2.27 -8.09 -8.84
N GLN A 21 -1.86 -8.06 -7.58
CA GLN A 21 -2.76 -7.77 -6.47
C GLN A 21 -3.02 -6.26 -6.36
N ASN A 22 -4.26 -5.89 -6.09
CA ASN A 22 -4.63 -4.54 -5.69
C ASN A 22 -4.90 -4.52 -4.19
N TYR A 23 -4.22 -3.60 -3.51
CA TYR A 23 -4.47 -3.31 -2.11
C TYR A 23 -5.27 -2.03 -2.00
N LYS A 24 -6.19 -1.98 -1.05
CA LYS A 24 -6.95 -0.76 -0.80
C LYS A 24 -6.01 0.33 -0.25
N GLY A 25 -6.33 1.59 -0.53
CA GLY A 25 -5.61 2.77 -0.02
C GLY A 25 -4.91 3.61 -1.08
N HIS A 26 -4.45 3.01 -2.19
CA HIS A 26 -3.77 3.73 -3.27
C HIS A 26 -4.18 3.22 -4.66
N ASP A 27 -3.97 4.09 -5.66
CA ASP A 27 -4.15 3.72 -7.07
C ASP A 27 -3.02 2.82 -7.56
N TYR A 28 -3.23 2.20 -8.73
CA TYR A 28 -2.22 1.34 -9.34
C TYR A 28 -0.89 2.06 -9.64
N LEU A 29 -0.94 3.37 -9.89
CA LEU A 29 0.27 4.13 -10.23
C LEU A 29 1.20 4.31 -9.01
N ASP A 30 0.67 4.10 -7.80
CA ASP A 30 1.39 4.24 -6.52
C ASP A 30 2.11 5.60 -6.45
N LEU A 31 1.50 6.67 -6.99
CA LEU A 31 2.18 7.98 -7.14
C LEU A 31 2.62 8.57 -5.79
N ALA A 32 1.95 8.19 -4.70
CA ALA A 32 2.29 8.58 -3.33
C ALA A 32 3.71 8.15 -2.90
N ARG A 33 4.34 7.19 -3.60
CA ARG A 33 5.74 6.82 -3.33
C ARG A 33 6.75 7.92 -3.69
N PHE A 34 6.35 8.87 -4.53
CA PHE A 34 7.17 10.00 -4.95
C PHE A 34 6.95 11.27 -4.12
N ASP A 35 6.04 11.24 -3.14
CA ASP A 35 5.90 12.35 -2.20
C ASP A 35 7.21 12.57 -1.43
N GLU A 36 7.60 13.85 -1.27
CA GLU A 36 8.86 14.24 -0.63
C GLU A 36 8.99 13.77 0.82
N ASN A 37 7.86 13.47 1.48
CA ASN A 37 7.81 13.03 2.87
C ASN A 37 7.68 11.50 2.99
N THR A 38 7.43 10.78 1.91
CA THR A 38 7.31 9.32 1.94
C THR A 38 8.67 8.68 2.21
N ARG A 39 8.73 7.83 3.24
CA ARG A 39 9.93 7.09 3.66
C ARG A 39 9.66 5.59 3.78
N HIS A 40 8.40 5.20 3.93
CA HIS A 40 7.98 3.83 4.17
C HIS A 40 6.84 3.43 3.25
N MET A 41 6.81 2.16 2.88
CA MET A 41 5.64 1.50 2.35
C MET A 41 5.34 0.28 3.22
N ILE A 42 4.08 0.10 3.59
CA ILE A 42 3.62 -1.08 4.31
C ILE A 42 2.44 -1.74 3.58
N ILE A 43 2.37 -3.07 3.68
CA ILE A 43 1.16 -3.85 3.40
C ILE A 43 0.71 -4.45 4.72
N PHE A 44 -0.56 -4.29 5.06
CA PHE A 44 -1.10 -4.73 6.34
C PHE A 44 -2.56 -5.18 6.23
N ASP A 45 -2.95 -6.06 7.15
CA ASP A 45 -4.34 -6.45 7.37
C ASP A 45 -4.95 -5.61 8.49
N VAL A 46 -6.20 -5.17 8.31
CA VAL A 46 -6.99 -4.50 9.36
C VAL A 46 -7.74 -5.56 10.15
N LEU A 47 -7.51 -5.60 11.46
CA LEU A 47 -7.98 -6.68 12.33
C LEU A 47 -9.19 -6.28 13.19
N THR A 48 -9.41 -4.99 13.41
CA THR A 48 -10.48 -4.48 14.28
C THR A 48 -11.24 -3.34 13.61
N HIS A 49 -12.42 -3.02 14.17
CA HIS A 49 -13.18 -1.83 13.77
C HIS A 49 -12.64 -0.54 14.39
N ASP A 50 -11.71 -0.65 15.34
CA ASP A 50 -11.07 0.48 16.03
C ASP A 50 -9.83 1.01 15.28
N SER A 51 -9.47 0.39 14.16
CA SER A 51 -8.41 0.91 13.30
C SER A 51 -8.79 2.28 12.75
N PRO A 52 -7.92 3.29 12.84
CA PRO A 52 -8.17 4.62 12.28
C PRO A 52 -8.10 4.65 10.74
N VAL A 53 -7.70 3.53 10.13
CA VAL A 53 -7.57 3.37 8.68
C VAL A 53 -8.16 2.03 8.22
N GLY A 54 -8.89 2.06 7.10
CA GLY A 54 -9.52 0.89 6.50
C GLY A 54 -10.72 0.34 7.29
N PHE A 55 -11.29 -0.75 6.77
CA PHE A 55 -12.34 -1.51 7.47
C PHE A 55 -11.79 -2.88 7.91
N MET A 56 -12.35 -3.43 8.99
CA MET A 56 -11.97 -4.77 9.46
C MET A 56 -12.05 -5.80 8.33
N GLY A 57 -10.97 -6.58 8.15
CA GLY A 57 -10.81 -7.55 7.08
C GLY A 57 -10.16 -7.01 5.81
N ASP A 58 -9.91 -5.70 5.71
CA ASP A 58 -9.21 -5.12 4.57
C ASP A 58 -7.72 -5.49 4.60
N ARG A 59 -7.18 -5.80 3.41
CA ARG A 59 -5.74 -5.74 3.15
C ARG A 59 -5.41 -4.44 2.41
N MET A 60 -4.56 -3.65 3.03
CA MET A 60 -4.22 -2.31 2.55
C MET A 60 -2.73 -2.19 2.24
N ARG A 61 -2.42 -1.23 1.38
CA ARG A 61 -1.06 -0.74 1.17
C ARG A 61 -1.06 0.75 1.47
N MET A 62 -0.06 1.22 2.20
CA MET A 62 0.11 2.65 2.48
C MET A 62 1.55 3.10 2.27
N PHE A 63 1.70 4.31 1.70
CA PHE A 63 2.94 5.08 1.70
C PHE A 63 2.92 6.09 2.85
N LEU A 64 3.96 6.09 3.68
CA LEU A 64 3.99 6.79 4.95
C LEU A 64 5.28 7.59 5.10
N SER A 65 5.19 8.71 5.81
CA SER A 65 6.34 9.37 6.42
C SER A 65 6.84 8.57 7.63
N ASP A 66 8.00 8.96 8.18
CA ASP A 66 8.53 8.35 9.41
C ASP A 66 7.50 8.39 10.55
N THR A 67 6.87 9.55 10.77
CA THR A 67 5.80 9.72 11.79
C THR A 67 4.58 8.85 11.49
N GLY A 68 4.19 8.74 10.22
CA GLY A 68 3.07 7.89 9.82
C GLY A 68 3.35 6.41 10.09
N TYR A 69 4.58 5.96 9.80
CA TYR A 69 5.00 4.60 10.07
C TYR A 69 5.06 4.29 11.56
N GLN A 70 5.55 5.23 12.39
CA GLN A 70 5.54 5.06 13.85
C GLN A 70 4.11 4.87 14.38
N LYS A 71 3.14 5.65 13.90
CA LYS A 71 1.72 5.47 14.25
C LYS A 71 1.16 4.12 13.80
N ALA A 72 1.60 3.62 12.64
CA ALA A 72 1.21 2.29 12.18
C ALA A 72 1.78 1.18 13.08
N LEU A 73 3.02 1.33 13.56
CA LEU A 73 3.61 0.42 14.54
C LEU A 73 2.83 0.44 15.86
N GLU A 74 2.51 1.62 16.40
CA GLU A 74 1.67 1.76 17.59
C GLU A 74 0.29 1.11 17.39
N ASN A 75 -0.34 1.32 16.23
CA ASN A 75 -1.63 0.71 15.92
C ASN A 75 -1.55 -0.83 15.82
N GLN A 76 -0.41 -1.36 15.37
CA GLN A 76 -0.14 -2.80 15.41
C GLN A 76 0.09 -3.30 16.84
N GLU A 77 0.80 -2.56 17.69
CA GLU A 77 0.99 -2.91 19.10
C GLU A 77 -0.34 -2.98 19.87
N HIS A 78 -1.29 -2.09 19.54
CA HIS A 78 -2.65 -2.15 20.05
C HIS A 78 -3.50 -3.29 19.45
N GLY A 79 -2.97 -4.06 18.49
CA GLY A 79 -3.65 -5.21 17.89
C GLY A 79 -4.66 -4.87 16.79
N ASN A 80 -4.75 -3.62 16.35
CA ASN A 80 -5.74 -3.18 15.36
C ASN A 80 -5.37 -3.53 13.93
N ILE A 81 -4.08 -3.65 13.63
CA ILE A 81 -3.57 -4.03 12.31
C ILE A 81 -2.43 -5.04 12.45
N LYS A 82 -2.12 -5.73 11.35
CA LYS A 82 -0.93 -6.59 11.23
C LYS A 82 -0.16 -6.25 9.97
N ILE A 83 1.06 -5.72 10.13
CA ILE A 83 1.97 -5.43 9.03
C ILE A 83 2.57 -6.74 8.52
N LEU A 84 2.42 -6.99 7.22
CA LEU A 84 2.87 -8.19 6.52
C LEU A 84 4.18 -7.94 5.75
N SER A 85 4.33 -6.71 5.27
CA SER A 85 5.41 -6.28 4.38
C SER A 85 5.78 -4.86 4.71
N HIS A 86 7.08 -4.58 4.70
CA HIS A 86 7.61 -3.23 4.83
C HIS A 86 8.73 -3.02 3.80
N ALA A 87 8.76 -1.83 3.20
CA ALA A 87 9.87 -1.34 2.39
C ALA A 87 10.25 0.07 2.83
N LYS A 88 11.56 0.35 2.82
CA LYS A 88 12.02 1.74 2.75
C LYS A 88 11.78 2.28 1.36
N VAL A 89 11.38 3.55 1.30
CA VAL A 89 11.14 4.27 0.05
C VAL A 89 12.20 5.36 -0.08
N ILE A 90 12.97 5.32 -1.17
CA ILE A 90 14.02 6.30 -1.45
C ILE A 90 13.80 6.82 -2.87
N ARG A 91 13.35 8.07 -3.01
CA ARG A 91 13.02 8.68 -4.31
C ARG A 91 12.04 7.83 -5.14
N GLY A 92 11.09 7.18 -4.46
CA GLY A 92 10.10 6.28 -5.07
C GLY A 92 10.56 4.85 -5.29
N ASP A 93 11.84 4.52 -5.11
CA ASP A 93 12.33 3.14 -5.17
C ASP A 93 12.02 2.39 -3.86
N LEU A 94 11.58 1.13 -3.98
CA LEU A 94 11.17 0.29 -2.86
C LEU A 94 12.27 -0.70 -2.46
N PHE A 95 12.76 -0.58 -1.24
CA PHE A 95 13.77 -1.43 -0.63
C PHE A 95 13.10 -2.28 0.45
N TYR A 96 12.63 -3.46 0.04
CA TYR A 96 11.95 -4.42 0.91
C TYR A 96 12.90 -5.04 1.92
N ASP A 97 12.43 -5.20 3.16
CA ASP A 97 13.23 -5.79 4.25
C ASP A 97 13.55 -7.27 4.02
N ARG A 98 12.61 -8.02 3.42
CA ARG A 98 12.70 -9.44 3.15
C ARG A 98 12.40 -9.75 1.70
N LYS A 99 12.97 -10.83 1.18
CA LYS A 99 12.78 -11.23 -0.22
C LYS A 99 11.42 -11.89 -0.46
N ASP A 100 10.95 -12.67 0.51
CA ASP A 100 9.77 -13.53 0.49
C ASP A 100 8.50 -12.88 1.03
N GLN A 101 8.54 -11.57 1.33
CA GLN A 101 7.37 -10.85 1.78
C GLN A 101 6.36 -10.61 0.66
N VAL A 102 5.10 -10.43 1.06
CA VAL A 102 4.01 -10.00 0.20
C VAL A 102 4.36 -8.66 -0.46
N ARG A 103 4.05 -8.50 -1.74
CA ARG A 103 4.30 -7.28 -2.52
C ARG A 103 3.05 -6.78 -3.18
#